data_AF-A0A8T4W8F5-F1
#
_entry.id   AF-A0A8T4W8F5-F1
#
_cell.length_a   1.000
_cell.length_b   1.000
_cell.length_c   1.000
_cell.angle_alpha   90.00
_cell.angle_beta   90.00
_cell.angle_gamma   90.00
#
_symmetry.space_group_name_H-M   'P 1'
#
loop_
_entity.id
_entity.type
_entity.pdbx_description
1 polymer ?
#
loop_
_entity_poly.entity_id
_entity_poly.type
_entity_poly.pdbx_seq_one_letter_code
_entity_poly.pdbx_strand_id
1 'polypeptide(L)' 'MKEMKKDVMVIGGGISGVQSALDLAEKGYEVVIVDRKPSIGG' A
#
# COMPACT_ATOMS: atom_id res chain seq x y z
N MET A 1 -6.38 18.76 9.16
CA MET A 1 -6.11 17.43 8.58
C MET A 1 -5.27 17.65 7.34
N LYS A 2 -4.18 16.90 7.15
CA LYS A 2 -3.30 17.06 5.99
C LYS A 2 -3.80 16.15 4.86
N GLU A 3 -4.04 16.72 3.69
CA GLU A 3 -4.37 15.94 2.50
C GLU A 3 -3.15 15.10 2.10
N MET A 4 -3.36 13.82 1.85
CA MET A 4 -2.31 12.90 1.42
C MET A 4 -2.63 12.48 -0.02
N LYS A 5 -1.89 13.01 -0.98
CA LYS A 5 -1.99 12.61 -2.38
C LYS A 5 -1.02 11.46 -2.64
N LYS A 6 -1.57 10.35 -3.10
CA LYS A 6 -0.89 9.13 -3.54
C LYS A 6 -1.63 8.65 -4.77
N ASP A 7 -0.93 8.04 -5.71
CA ASP A 7 -1.56 7.53 -6.93
C ASP A 7 -2.44 6.31 -6.63
N VAL A 8 -2.02 5.48 -5.67
CA VAL A 8 -2.74 4.26 -5.29
C VAL A 8 -2.75 4.03 -3.78
N MET A 9 -3.90 3.60 -3.26
CA MET A 9 -4.05 3.10 -1.89
C MET A 9 -4.38 1.60 -1.91
N VAL A 10 -3.56 0.80 -1.24
CA VAL A 10 -3.76 -0.64 -1.04
C VAL A 10 -4.29 -0.86 0.38
N ILE A 11 -5.42 -1.55 0.51
CA ILE A 11 -6.03 -1.89 1.80
C ILE A 11 -5.69 -3.35 2.13
N GLY A 12 -4.93 -3.55 3.21
CA GLY A 12 -4.42 -4.84 3.66
C GLY A 12 -2.94 -5.04 3.31
N GLY A 13 -2.13 -5.32 4.33
CA GLY A 13 -0.69 -5.61 4.28
C GLY A 13 -0.39 -7.12 4.38
N GLY A 14 -1.31 -7.97 3.93
CA GLY A 14 -1.01 -9.39 3.68
C GLY A 14 -0.10 -9.58 2.47
N ILE A 15 0.27 -10.83 2.17
CA ILE A 15 1.17 -11.14 1.05
C ILE A 15 0.70 -10.58 -0.31
N SER A 16 -0.61 -10.64 -0.58
CA SER A 16 -1.19 -10.11 -1.82
C SER A 16 -1.15 -8.59 -1.87
N GLY A 17 -1.39 -7.91 -0.75
CA GLY A 17 -1.37 -6.45 -0.68
C GLY A 17 0.05 -5.89 -0.84
N VAL A 18 1.03 -6.52 -0.21
CA VAL A 18 2.44 -6.16 -0.37
C VAL A 18 2.90 -6.39 -1.81
N GLN A 19 2.58 -7.55 -2.41
CA GLN A 19 2.94 -7.81 -3.81
C GLN A 19 2.30 -6.79 -4.76
N SER A 20 1.02 -6.49 -4.58
CA SER A 20 0.32 -5.49 -5.40
C SER A 20 0.96 -4.11 -5.28
N ALA A 21 1.36 -3.72 -4.06
CA ALA A 21 2.02 -2.43 -3.85
C ALA A 21 3.40 -2.36 -4.49
N LEU A 22 4.17 -3.45 -4.44
CA LEU A 22 5.47 -3.54 -5.11
C LEU A 22 5.33 -3.45 -6.63
N ASP A 23 4.41 -4.23 -7.24
CA ASP A 23 4.18 -4.22 -8.69
C ASP A 23 3.78 -2.83 -9.21
N LEU A 24 3.05 -2.06 -8.40
CA LEU A 24 2.63 -0.70 -8.71
C LEU A 24 3.78 0.31 -8.50
N ALA A 25 4.55 0.16 -7.43
CA ALA A 25 5.72 1.00 -7.17
C ALA A 25 6.79 0.81 -8.27
N GLU A 26 7.01 -0.41 -8.76
CA GLU A 26 7.90 -0.70 -9.89
C GLU A 26 7.46 -0.02 -11.20
N LYS A 27 6.15 0.24 -11.34
CA LYS A 27 5.59 1.00 -12.47
C LYS A 27 5.63 2.51 -12.27
N GLY A 28 6.19 2.98 -11.14
CA GLY A 28 6.38 4.40 -10.85
C GLY A 28 5.22 5.07 -10.11
N TYR A 29 4.24 4.32 -9.61
CA TYR A 29 3.15 4.88 -8.82
C TYR A 29 3.59 5.14 -7.37
N GLU A 30 3.17 6.26 -6.80
CA GLU A 30 3.32 6.52 -5.37
C GLU A 30 2.22 5.77 -4.60
N VAL A 31 2.59 4.67 -3.95
CA VAL A 31 1.64 3.77 -3.29
C VAL A 31 1.65 3.96 -1.77
N VAL A 32 0.49 3.86 -1.14
CA VAL A 32 0.35 3.71 0.32
C VAL A 32 -0.37 2.41 0.66
N ILE A 33 0.15 1.67 1.63
CA ILE A 33 -0.52 0.49 2.21
C ILE A 33 -1.14 0.90 3.53
N VAL A 34 -2.40 0.53 3.74
CA VAL A 34 -3.12 0.72 5.00
C VAL A 34 -3.56 -0.65 5.51
N ASP A 35 -3.10 -1.01 6.70
CA ASP A 35 -3.55 -2.21 7.41
C ASP A 35 -4.17 -1.83 8.76
N ARG A 36 -5.10 -2.65 9.23
CA ARG A 36 -5.68 -2.55 10.57
C ARG A 36 -4.71 -3.04 11.65
N LYS A 37 -3.85 -4.00 11.33
CA LYS A 37 -2.83 -4.55 12.24
C LYS A 37 -1.62 -3.62 12.32
N PRO A 38 -0.88 -3.63 13.45
CA PRO A 38 0.35 -2.85 13.59
C PRO A 38 1.53 -3.45 12.79
N SER A 39 1.34 -4.61 12.15
CA SER A 39 2.37 -5.36 11.44
C SER A 39 1.88 -5.86 10.09
N ILE A 40 2.80 -5.98 9.14
CA ILE A 40 2.60 -6.53 7.79
C ILE A 40 2.78 -8.06 7.83
N GLY A 41 2.18 -8.77 6.88
CA GLY A 41 2.35 -10.22 6.69
C GLY A 41 1.04 -11.02 6.68
N GLY A 42 -0.07 -10.40 7.10
CA GLY A 42 -1.39 -11.04 7.14
C GLY A 42 -2.02 -11.08 8.52
#